data_AF-A0A835PZQ6-F1
#
_entry.id   AF-A0A835PZQ6-F1
#
_cell.length_a   1.000
_cell.length_b   1.000
_cell.length_c   1.000
_cell.angle_alpha   90.00
_cell.angle_beta   90.00
_cell.angle_gamma   90.00
#
_symmetry.space_group_name_H-M   'P 1'
#
loop_
_entity.id
_entity.type
_entity.pdbx_description
1 polymer ?
#
loop_
_entity_poly.entity_id
_entity_poly.type
_entity_poly.pdbx_seq_one_letter_code
_entity_poly.pdbx_strand_id
1 'polypeptide(L)'
;MFLENRFSLLLMRRAQDQHGQSNLQEAPTHSWYPASAVGTSGPSNPGNSSITGAQHRPSEQPPSPSHGQPSPAEAAGVIARLKGKSIDELRKLLSDKDAYNSFFNSLEQVKIQNSLRDELQKETLQIARENLEKEPRILELRNQCTIIRTTELAAAQEKLTDLQIRKEEILSTNSPSALLKKLNDAMNKVEDEAEMLHEQFLKREIDLPTFVQKYKQLRTIYHRRALLQLAAKTSGI
;
A
#
# COMPACT_ATOMS: atom_id res chain seq x y z
N MET A 1 -24.19 -29.24 18.10
CA MET A 1 -23.97 -29.33 16.63
C MET A 1 -24.28 -28.05 15.84
N PHE A 2 -24.88 -26.99 16.41
CA PHE A 2 -25.15 -25.74 15.67
C PHE A 2 -24.07 -24.64 15.85
N LEU A 3 -23.12 -24.81 16.77
CA LEU A 3 -22.02 -23.85 16.97
C LEU A 3 -20.79 -24.14 16.09
N GLU A 4 -20.46 -25.42 15.82
CA GLU A 4 -19.37 -25.77 14.88
C GLU A 4 -19.59 -25.17 13.49
N ASN A 5 -20.83 -25.16 13.00
CA ASN A 5 -21.12 -24.75 11.62
C ASN A 5 -20.94 -23.24 11.40
N ARG A 6 -21.08 -22.42 12.44
CA ARG A 6 -20.82 -20.97 12.35
C ARG A 6 -19.32 -20.65 12.40
N PHE A 7 -18.53 -21.46 13.10
CA PHE A 7 -17.08 -21.33 13.10
C PHE A 7 -16.46 -21.70 11.75
N SER A 8 -16.95 -22.77 11.11
CA SER A 8 -16.50 -23.14 9.76
C SER A 8 -16.82 -22.08 8.71
N LEU A 9 -17.99 -21.45 8.75
CA LEU A 9 -18.33 -20.36 7.81
C LEU A 9 -17.50 -19.08 8.02
N LEU A 10 -17.15 -18.77 9.27
CA LEU A 10 -16.25 -17.66 9.59
C LEU A 10 -14.80 -17.94 9.16
N LEU A 11 -14.32 -19.17 9.32
CA LEU A 11 -12.99 -19.58 8.83
C LEU A 11 -12.92 -19.65 7.31
N MET A 12 -13.98 -20.12 6.64
CA MET A 12 -14.00 -20.25 5.18
C MET A 12 -14.14 -18.88 4.49
N ARG A 13 -14.88 -17.93 5.09
CA ARG A 13 -14.92 -16.53 4.62
C ARG A 13 -13.58 -15.81 4.86
N ARG A 14 -12.89 -16.09 5.98
CA ARG A 14 -11.52 -15.62 6.22
C ARG A 14 -10.49 -16.21 5.24
N ALA A 15 -10.74 -17.39 4.69
CA ALA A 15 -9.90 -17.99 3.65
C ALA A 15 -10.19 -17.40 2.25
N GLN A 16 -11.42 -16.95 1.99
CA GLN A 16 -11.80 -16.31 0.72
C GLN A 16 -11.42 -14.82 0.68
N ASP A 17 -11.49 -14.10 1.81
CA ASP A 17 -11.02 -12.72 1.92
C ASP A 17 -9.47 -12.62 1.89
N GLN A 18 -8.75 -13.72 2.11
CA GLN A 18 -7.29 -13.79 1.92
C GLN A 18 -6.83 -13.87 0.45
N HIS A 19 -7.74 -14.08 -0.52
CA HIS A 19 -7.40 -14.02 -1.94
C HIS A 19 -7.64 -12.64 -2.60
N GLY A 20 -8.14 -11.66 -1.83
CA GLY A 20 -8.30 -10.27 -2.27
C GLY A 20 -7.31 -9.28 -1.62
N GLN A 21 -6.49 -9.74 -0.67
CA GLN A 21 -5.44 -8.95 -0.03
C GLN A 21 -4.06 -9.38 -0.51
N SER A 22 -3.78 -9.19 -1.80
CA SER A 22 -2.42 -9.11 -2.28
C SER A 22 -2.27 -7.79 -3.02
N ASN A 23 -1.62 -6.86 -2.31
CA ASN A 23 -0.92 -5.68 -2.81
C ASN A 23 -1.43 -4.32 -2.30
N LEU A 24 -1.47 -4.14 -0.99
CA LEU A 24 -1.16 -2.84 -0.40
C LEU A 24 0.03 -3.04 0.53
N GLN A 25 1.19 -2.98 -0.10
CA GLN A 25 2.50 -3.10 0.49
C GLN A 25 2.58 -2.20 1.71
N GLU A 26 2.66 -2.82 2.89
CA GLU A 26 3.19 -2.20 4.10
C GLU A 26 4.50 -1.53 3.69
N ALA A 27 4.52 -0.19 3.63
CA ALA A 27 5.71 0.54 3.24
C ALA A 27 6.79 0.15 4.24
N PRO A 28 7.85 -0.56 3.81
CA PRO A 28 8.87 -0.95 4.74
C PRO A 28 9.58 0.32 5.19
N THR A 29 9.78 0.47 6.49
CA THR A 29 10.72 1.42 7.07
C THR A 29 12.13 1.03 6.64
N HIS A 30 12.48 1.25 5.38
CA HIS A 30 13.81 1.04 4.85
C HIS A 30 14.51 2.40 4.71
N SER A 31 15.28 2.69 5.75
CA SER A 31 16.60 3.31 5.75
C SER A 31 17.02 3.99 4.43
N TRP A 32 17.04 5.32 4.46
CA TRP A 32 17.44 6.21 3.36
C TRP A 32 18.95 6.23 3.02
N TYR A 33 19.69 5.16 3.34
CA TYR A 33 21.12 5.07 3.05
C TYR A 33 21.48 3.75 2.36
N PRO A 34 22.19 3.77 1.22
CA PRO A 34 22.70 2.54 0.61
C PRO A 34 23.84 1.97 1.47
N ALA A 35 23.76 0.70 1.83
CA ALA A 35 24.84 -0.01 2.51
C ALA A 35 26.00 -0.23 1.53
N SER A 36 27.13 0.44 1.75
CA SER A 36 28.36 0.18 1.01
C SER A 36 28.93 -1.18 1.42
N ALA A 37 29.02 -2.11 0.46
CA ALA A 37 29.62 -3.41 0.67
C ALA A 37 31.15 -3.29 0.79
N VAL A 38 31.65 -3.53 1.99
CA VAL A 38 33.06 -3.87 2.26
C VAL A 38 33.32 -5.25 1.66
N GLY A 39 34.39 -5.36 0.87
CA GLY A 39 34.75 -6.58 0.15
C GLY A 39 35.27 -7.71 1.03
N THR A 40 34.96 -8.94 0.60
CA THR A 40 35.70 -10.13 1.00
C THR A 40 35.75 -11.09 -0.19
N SER A 41 36.97 -11.47 -0.58
CA SER A 41 37.32 -12.46 -1.60
C SER A 41 36.95 -13.89 -1.18
N GLY A 42 36.36 -14.66 -2.09
CA GLY A 42 36.14 -16.11 -1.95
C GLY A 42 36.03 -16.79 -3.33
N PRO A 43 36.48 -18.05 -3.48
CA PRO A 43 36.94 -18.59 -4.77
C PRO A 43 35.85 -19.26 -5.64
N SER A 44 36.24 -19.43 -6.90
CA SER A 44 35.54 -19.88 -8.09
C SER A 44 34.89 -21.27 -8.02
N ASN A 45 33.74 -21.43 -8.70
CA ASN A 45 33.46 -22.64 -9.49
C ASN A 45 32.47 -22.34 -10.65
N PRO A 46 32.54 -23.05 -11.80
CA PRO A 46 31.90 -22.65 -13.06
C PRO A 46 30.56 -23.36 -13.32
N GLY A 47 29.67 -22.72 -14.08
CA GLY A 47 28.41 -23.32 -14.49
C GLY A 47 27.62 -22.48 -15.50
N ASN A 48 27.85 -22.79 -16.78
CA ASN A 48 27.00 -22.64 -17.98
C ASN A 48 26.37 -21.30 -18.41
N SER A 49 26.61 -21.03 -19.70
CA SER A 49 26.17 -19.94 -20.57
C SER A 49 24.66 -19.89 -20.85
N SER A 50 24.10 -18.67 -21.02
CA SER A 50 23.66 -18.14 -22.35
C SER A 50 22.90 -16.80 -22.26
N ILE A 51 23.61 -15.73 -22.63
CA ILE A 51 23.30 -14.63 -23.58
C ILE A 51 21.82 -14.21 -23.81
N THR A 52 21.46 -12.97 -23.42
CA THR A 52 21.10 -11.82 -24.28
C THR A 52 20.36 -10.75 -23.47
N GLY A 53 20.83 -9.51 -23.52
CA GLY A 53 20.19 -8.37 -22.84
C GLY A 53 21.12 -7.18 -22.72
N ALA A 54 21.61 -6.69 -23.85
CA ALA A 54 22.42 -5.49 -23.94
C ALA A 54 21.59 -4.27 -23.53
N GLN A 55 21.86 -3.74 -22.33
CA GLN A 55 21.65 -2.32 -22.04
C GLN A 55 22.94 -1.78 -21.44
N HIS A 56 23.68 -1.09 -22.29
CA HIS A 56 24.77 -0.20 -21.90
C HIS A 56 24.23 0.82 -20.89
N ARG A 57 24.51 0.61 -19.62
CA ARG A 57 24.56 1.70 -18.65
C ARG A 57 25.79 2.53 -19.03
N PRO A 58 25.68 3.81 -19.40
CA PRO A 58 26.83 4.69 -19.36
C PRO A 58 27.19 4.78 -17.89
N SER A 59 28.16 3.98 -17.46
CA SER A 59 28.93 4.30 -16.26
C SER A 59 29.71 5.57 -16.61
N GLU A 60 29.05 6.73 -16.55
CA GLU A 60 29.74 7.99 -16.27
C GLU A 60 30.16 7.94 -14.80
N GLN A 61 31.09 7.04 -14.52
CA GLN A 61 31.93 7.14 -13.37
C GLN A 61 32.88 8.29 -13.72
N PRO A 62 32.80 9.46 -13.06
CA PRO A 62 33.82 10.49 -13.25
C PRO A 62 35.16 9.82 -12.98
N PRO A 63 36.18 10.01 -13.85
CA PRO A 63 37.47 9.41 -13.63
C PRO A 63 37.92 9.75 -12.21
N SER A 64 38.14 8.71 -11.40
CA SER A 64 38.70 8.86 -10.06
C SER A 64 39.89 9.81 -10.14
N PRO A 65 39.96 10.88 -9.33
CA PRO A 65 41.05 11.84 -9.43
C PRO A 65 42.35 11.09 -9.20
N SER A 66 43.18 11.05 -10.24
CA SER A 66 44.52 10.47 -10.18
C SER A 66 45.25 11.07 -8.98
N HIS A 67 45.69 10.19 -8.08
CA HIS A 67 46.48 10.58 -6.94
C HIS A 67 47.79 11.27 -7.41
N GLY A 68 47.85 12.59 -7.23
CA GLY A 68 49.01 13.26 -6.66
C GLY A 68 50.15 13.72 -7.59
N GLN A 69 49.99 13.73 -8.92
CA GLN A 69 51.00 14.32 -9.80
C GLN A 69 50.37 15.43 -10.67
N PRO A 70 50.92 16.66 -10.65
CA PRO A 70 50.48 17.71 -11.57
C PRO A 70 50.69 17.24 -13.01
N SER A 71 49.75 17.61 -13.89
CA SER A 71 49.88 17.35 -15.33
C SER A 71 51.23 17.89 -15.85
N PRO A 72 51.87 17.26 -16.85
CA PRO A 72 53.12 17.76 -17.43
C PRO A 72 53.08 19.25 -17.80
N ALA A 73 51.91 19.76 -18.23
CA ALA A 73 51.71 21.17 -18.52
C ALA A 73 51.69 22.06 -17.26
N GLU A 74 51.03 21.60 -16.19
CA GLU A 74 50.99 22.27 -14.89
C GLU A 74 52.38 22.31 -14.25
N ALA A 75 53.11 21.19 -14.29
CA ALA A 75 54.48 21.09 -13.82
C ALA A 75 55.42 22.03 -14.59
N ALA A 76 55.29 22.11 -15.92
CA ALA A 76 56.06 23.04 -16.74
C ALA A 76 55.78 24.51 -16.38
N GLY A 77 54.52 24.86 -16.06
CA GLY A 77 54.15 26.20 -15.60
C GLY A 77 54.79 26.57 -14.25
N VAL A 78 54.83 25.64 -13.29
CA VAL A 78 55.51 25.84 -12.00
C VAL A 78 57.01 26.00 -12.20
N ILE A 79 57.63 25.16 -13.04
CA ILE A 79 59.06 25.24 -13.37
C ILE A 79 59.40 26.58 -14.03
N ALA A 80 58.56 27.09 -14.93
CA ALA A 80 58.77 28.40 -15.55
C ALA A 80 58.78 29.54 -14.52
N ARG A 81 57.86 29.51 -13.54
CA ARG A 81 57.85 30.49 -12.43
C ARG A 81 59.09 30.38 -11.52
N LEU A 82 59.59 29.17 -11.27
CA LEU A 82 60.80 28.96 -10.48
C LEU A 82 62.05 29.46 -11.21
N LYS A 83 62.13 29.27 -12.54
CA LYS A 83 63.23 29.77 -13.37
C LYS A 83 63.33 31.30 -13.42
N GLY A 84 62.23 32.01 -13.17
CA GLY A 84 62.20 33.48 -13.13
C GLY A 84 62.70 34.09 -11.82
N LYS A 85 63.06 33.30 -10.81
CA LYS A 85 63.53 33.76 -9.50
C LYS A 85 65.05 33.82 -9.39
N SER A 86 65.56 34.74 -8.58
CA SER A 86 67.00 34.81 -8.29
C SER A 86 67.47 33.67 -7.39
N ILE A 87 68.79 33.43 -7.34
CA ILE A 87 69.39 32.39 -6.49
C ILE A 87 69.07 32.64 -5.01
N ASP A 88 69.09 33.89 -4.56
CA ASP A 88 68.79 34.25 -3.17
C ASP A 88 67.32 34.00 -2.83
N GLU A 89 66.40 34.29 -3.77
CA GLU A 89 64.98 33.98 -3.61
C GLU A 89 64.72 32.47 -3.58
N LEU A 90 65.44 31.69 -4.40
CA LEU A 90 65.33 30.23 -4.40
C LEU A 90 65.90 29.62 -3.12
N ARG A 91 67.04 30.12 -2.61
CA ARG A 91 67.58 29.71 -1.30
C ARG A 91 66.61 30.05 -0.18
N LYS A 92 66.03 31.26 -0.21
CA LYS A 92 64.99 31.66 0.72
C LYS A 92 63.78 30.73 0.65
N LEU A 93 63.31 30.37 -0.55
CA LEU A 93 62.19 29.45 -0.74
C LEU A 93 62.47 28.05 -0.18
N LEU A 94 63.74 27.62 -0.16
CA LEU A 94 64.16 26.33 0.36
C LEU A 94 64.29 26.32 1.90
N SER A 95 64.64 27.46 2.50
CA SER A 95 64.96 27.57 3.94
C SER A 95 63.86 28.21 4.78
N ASP A 96 63.00 29.04 4.20
CA ASP A 96 61.92 29.76 4.87
C ASP A 96 60.56 29.18 4.47
N LYS A 97 59.87 28.60 5.47
CA LYS A 97 58.57 27.95 5.30
C LYS A 97 57.47 28.94 4.88
N ASP A 98 57.53 30.18 5.36
CA ASP A 98 56.51 31.18 5.04
C ASP A 98 56.70 31.71 3.62
N ALA A 99 57.96 31.88 3.19
CA ALA A 99 58.28 32.19 1.80
C ALA A 99 57.79 31.08 0.85
N TYR A 100 58.00 29.81 1.22
CA TYR A 100 57.49 28.66 0.46
C TYR A 100 55.96 28.68 0.38
N ASN A 101 55.26 28.78 1.52
CA ASN A 101 53.80 28.80 1.57
C ASN A 101 53.21 29.97 0.78
N SER A 102 53.83 31.14 0.86
CA SER A 102 53.40 32.31 0.08
C SER A 102 53.53 32.07 -1.42
N PHE A 103 54.62 31.45 -1.88
CA PHE A 103 54.77 31.09 -3.29
C PHE A 103 53.78 29.99 -3.71
N PHE A 104 53.62 28.95 -2.90
CA PHE A 104 52.69 27.85 -3.15
C PHE A 104 51.25 28.36 -3.30
N ASN A 105 50.78 29.20 -2.37
CA ASN A 105 49.46 29.81 -2.43
C ASN A 105 49.30 30.83 -3.57
N SER A 106 50.41 31.30 -4.15
CA SER A 106 50.38 32.18 -5.33
C SER A 106 50.18 31.43 -6.64
N LEU A 107 50.37 30.10 -6.66
CA LEU A 107 50.22 29.28 -7.86
C LEU A 107 48.75 29.21 -8.27
N GLU A 108 48.49 29.40 -9.56
CA GLU A 108 47.12 29.44 -10.10
C GLU A 108 46.39 28.13 -9.84
N GLN A 109 47.08 26.99 -9.97
CA GLN A 109 46.53 25.66 -9.67
C GLN A 109 45.99 25.57 -8.23
N VAL A 110 46.74 26.10 -7.26
CA VAL A 110 46.38 26.07 -5.84
C VAL A 110 45.20 26.99 -5.56
N LYS A 111 45.14 28.15 -6.22
CA LYS A 111 44.00 29.08 -6.13
C LYS A 111 42.72 28.47 -6.70
N ILE A 112 42.80 27.86 -7.89
CA ILE A 112 41.66 27.18 -8.52
C ILE A 112 41.15 26.05 -7.62
N GLN A 113 42.06 25.22 -7.09
CA GLN A 113 41.67 24.12 -6.21
C GLN A 113 41.04 24.59 -4.90
N ASN A 114 41.57 25.65 -4.29
CA ASN A 114 40.98 26.25 -3.09
C ASN A 114 39.59 26.85 -3.38
N SER A 115 39.43 27.57 -4.50
CA SER A 115 38.14 28.12 -4.91
C SER A 115 37.10 27.01 -5.09
N LEU A 116 37.47 25.95 -5.82
CA LEU A 116 36.59 24.81 -6.04
C LEU A 116 36.18 24.13 -4.73
N ARG A 117 37.13 23.94 -3.80
CA ARG A 117 36.83 23.39 -2.47
C ARG A 117 35.84 24.29 -1.72
N ASP A 118 36.06 25.59 -1.72
CA ASP A 118 35.22 26.54 -0.98
C ASP A 118 33.81 26.62 -1.60
N GLU A 119 33.70 26.57 -2.93
CA GLU A 119 32.43 26.48 -3.66
C GLU A 119 31.67 25.20 -3.32
N LEU A 120 32.34 24.03 -3.36
CA LEU A 120 31.74 22.75 -2.99
C LEU A 120 31.26 22.74 -1.54
N GLN A 121 32.06 23.30 -0.63
CA GLN A 121 31.67 23.41 0.78
C GLN A 121 30.44 24.30 0.94
N LYS A 122 30.40 25.44 0.23
CA LYS A 122 29.27 26.37 0.26
C LYS A 122 28.00 25.72 -0.28
N GLU A 123 28.07 25.05 -1.42
CA GLU A 123 26.93 24.35 -2.03
C GLU A 123 26.43 23.22 -1.14
N THR A 124 27.33 22.41 -0.60
CA THR A 124 26.98 21.32 0.33
C THR A 124 26.24 21.86 1.57
N LEU A 125 26.72 22.96 2.15
CA LEU A 125 26.06 23.61 3.29
C LEU A 125 24.69 24.19 2.91
N GLN A 126 24.57 24.75 1.71
CA GLN A 126 23.31 25.30 1.23
C GLN A 126 22.27 24.19 1.05
N ILE A 127 22.62 23.09 0.39
CA ILE A 127 21.75 21.92 0.22
C ILE A 127 21.35 21.34 1.58
N ALA A 128 22.29 21.22 2.51
CA ALA A 128 22.00 20.72 3.86
C ALA A 128 20.98 21.59 4.60
N ARG A 129 21.10 22.93 4.49
CA ARG A 129 20.13 23.88 5.07
C ARG A 129 18.77 23.75 4.41
N GLU A 130 18.72 23.73 3.08
CA GLU A 130 17.47 23.59 2.34
C GLU A 130 16.76 22.26 2.60
N ASN A 131 17.51 21.20 2.90
CA ASN A 131 16.94 19.91 3.32
C ASN A 131 16.36 20.00 4.73
N LEU A 132 17.08 20.64 5.65
CA LEU A 132 16.61 20.85 7.02
C LEU A 132 15.34 21.72 7.05
N GLU A 133 15.25 22.74 6.21
CA GLU A 133 14.06 23.59 6.08
C GLU A 133 12.82 22.83 5.56
N LYS A 134 13.02 21.75 4.78
CA LYS A 134 11.91 20.92 4.29
C LYS A 134 11.43 19.89 5.32
N GLU A 135 12.24 19.59 6.34
CA GLU A 135 11.92 18.57 7.35
C GLU A 135 10.58 18.84 8.08
N PRO A 136 10.27 20.07 8.56
CA PRO A 136 9.00 20.35 9.23
C PRO A 136 7.80 20.09 8.32
N ARG A 137 7.91 20.45 7.03
CA ARG A 137 6.82 20.23 6.06
C ARG A 137 6.60 18.75 5.78
N ILE A 138 7.67 17.97 5.69
CA ILE A 138 7.58 16.51 5.54
C ILE A 138 6.90 15.89 6.76
N LEU A 139 7.27 16.32 7.97
CA LEU A 139 6.67 15.83 9.21
C LEU A 139 5.18 16.16 9.28
N GLU A 140 4.80 17.39 8.93
CA GLU A 140 3.40 17.82 8.88
C GLU A 140 2.57 16.96 7.93
N LEU A 141 3.06 16.73 6.70
CA LEU A 141 2.36 15.90 5.71
C LEU A 141 2.23 14.45 6.19
N ARG A 142 3.27 13.88 6.82
CA ARG A 142 3.20 12.54 7.42
C ARG A 142 2.16 12.47 8.53
N ASN A 143 2.07 13.50 9.37
CA ASN A 143 1.05 13.57 10.41
C ASN A 143 -0.37 13.65 9.81
N GLN A 144 -0.58 14.51 8.82
CA GLN A 144 -1.87 14.61 8.11
C GLN A 144 -2.29 13.27 7.49
N CYS A 145 -1.38 12.60 6.76
CA CYS A 145 -1.64 11.26 6.22
C CYS A 145 -2.00 10.25 7.31
N THR A 146 -1.35 10.33 8.46
CA THR A 146 -1.62 9.44 9.60
C THR A 146 -3.02 9.69 10.17
N ILE A 147 -3.41 10.95 10.33
CA ILE A 147 -4.75 11.34 10.80
C ILE A 147 -5.81 10.85 9.81
N ILE A 148 -5.68 11.17 8.51
CA ILE A 148 -6.65 10.76 7.48
C ILE A 148 -6.81 9.23 7.47
N ARG A 149 -5.70 8.49 7.54
CA ARG A 149 -5.72 7.02 7.55
C ARG A 149 -6.40 6.45 8.78
N THR A 150 -6.17 7.03 9.96
CA THR A 150 -6.66 6.48 11.23
C THR A 150 -8.05 6.97 11.61
N THR A 151 -8.52 8.07 11.02
CA THR A 151 -9.83 8.65 11.33
C THR A 151 -10.79 8.49 10.16
N GLU A 152 -10.58 9.23 9.08
CA GLU A 152 -11.49 9.31 7.94
C GLU A 152 -11.59 7.97 7.19
N LEU A 153 -10.44 7.37 6.84
CA LEU A 153 -10.43 6.12 6.10
C LEU A 153 -11.02 4.97 6.92
N ALA A 154 -10.64 4.86 8.19
CA ALA A 154 -11.16 3.84 9.09
C ALA A 154 -12.67 3.97 9.28
N ALA A 155 -13.19 5.18 9.50
CA ALA A 155 -14.63 5.43 9.65
C ALA A 155 -15.41 5.13 8.36
N ALA A 156 -14.85 5.48 7.19
CA ALA A 156 -15.46 5.17 5.90
C ALA A 156 -15.53 3.65 5.65
N GLN A 157 -14.47 2.92 6.03
CA GLN A 157 -14.42 1.46 5.93
C GLN A 157 -15.45 0.80 6.86
N GLU A 158 -15.53 1.23 8.12
CA GLU A 158 -16.54 0.74 9.06
C GLU A 158 -17.96 0.95 8.52
N LYS A 159 -18.26 2.15 8.04
CA LYS A 159 -19.57 2.47 7.44
C LYS A 159 -19.88 1.61 6.21
N LEU A 160 -18.87 1.33 5.38
CA LEU A 160 -19.03 0.44 4.23
C LEU A 160 -19.36 -0.98 4.67
N THR A 161 -18.64 -1.52 5.65
CA THR A 161 -18.88 -2.85 6.20
C THR A 161 -20.29 -2.95 6.78
N ASP A 162 -20.71 -1.95 7.55
CA ASP A 162 -22.06 -1.84 8.09
C ASP A 162 -23.15 -1.89 7.02
N LEU A 163 -22.95 -1.14 5.92
CA LEU A 163 -23.89 -1.13 4.80
C LEU A 163 -23.92 -2.47 4.05
N GLN A 164 -22.76 -3.12 3.91
CA GLN A 164 -22.69 -4.46 3.32
C GLN A 164 -23.42 -5.50 4.17
N ILE A 165 -23.28 -5.45 5.49
CA ILE A 165 -24.01 -6.33 6.41
C ILE A 165 -25.53 -6.10 6.27
N ARG A 166 -25.99 -4.84 6.32
CA ARG A 166 -27.42 -4.52 6.15
C ARG A 166 -27.95 -4.97 4.79
N LYS A 167 -27.17 -4.79 3.72
CA LYS A 167 -27.52 -5.26 2.38
C LYS A 167 -27.72 -6.78 2.38
N GLU A 168 -26.77 -7.52 2.96
CA GLU A 168 -26.84 -8.99 3.01
C GLU A 168 -28.01 -9.47 3.85
N GLU A 169 -28.30 -8.82 4.97
CA GLU A 169 -29.48 -9.13 5.80
C GLU A 169 -30.78 -8.93 5.01
N ILE A 170 -30.92 -7.81 4.30
CA ILE A 170 -32.08 -7.53 3.45
C ILE A 170 -32.19 -8.58 2.33
N LEU A 171 -31.09 -8.92 1.66
CA LEU A 171 -31.10 -9.92 0.59
C LEU A 171 -31.44 -11.31 1.13
N SER A 172 -30.92 -11.70 2.30
CA SER A 172 -31.22 -12.99 2.91
C SER A 172 -32.71 -13.12 3.24
N THR A 173 -33.34 -12.07 3.76
CA THR A 173 -34.74 -12.06 4.18
C THR A 173 -35.74 -11.83 3.05
N ASN A 174 -35.30 -11.23 1.95
CA ASN A 174 -36.11 -10.90 0.76
C ASN A 174 -35.69 -11.66 -0.49
N SER A 175 -34.85 -12.69 -0.36
CA SER A 175 -34.52 -13.57 -1.47
C SER A 175 -35.79 -14.25 -1.99
N PRO A 176 -35.87 -14.56 -3.31
CA PRO A 176 -37.03 -15.26 -3.87
C PRO A 176 -37.39 -16.53 -3.10
N SER A 177 -36.38 -17.32 -2.70
CA SER A 177 -36.56 -18.53 -1.89
C SER A 177 -37.09 -18.24 -0.48
N ALA A 178 -36.59 -17.21 0.21
CA ALA A 178 -37.08 -16.82 1.53
C ALA A 178 -38.53 -16.30 1.47
N LEU A 179 -38.89 -15.53 0.44
CA LEU A 179 -40.26 -15.06 0.23
C LEU A 179 -41.22 -16.20 -0.11
N LEU A 180 -40.80 -17.13 -0.97
CA LEU A 180 -41.57 -18.34 -1.29
C LEU A 180 -41.77 -19.23 -0.06
N LYS A 181 -40.74 -19.36 0.79
CA LYS A 181 -40.85 -20.07 2.06
C LYS A 181 -41.86 -19.40 3.00
N LYS A 182 -41.75 -18.08 3.21
CA LYS A 182 -42.73 -17.31 4.00
C LYS A 182 -44.16 -17.47 3.49
N LEU A 183 -44.34 -17.48 2.16
CA LEU A 183 -45.64 -17.72 1.53
C LEU A 183 -46.15 -19.14 1.81
N ASN A 184 -45.28 -20.14 1.74
CA ASN A 184 -45.61 -21.53 2.06
C ASN A 184 -45.99 -21.72 3.53
N ASP A 185 -45.22 -21.13 4.45
CA ASP A 185 -45.50 -21.18 5.89
C ASP A 185 -46.85 -20.52 6.20
N ALA A 186 -47.17 -19.41 5.53
CA ALA A 186 -48.47 -18.75 5.65
C ALA A 186 -49.62 -19.58 5.05
N MET A 187 -49.38 -20.43 4.04
CA MET A 187 -50.37 -21.36 3.53
C MET A 187 -50.65 -22.48 4.53
N ASN A 188 -49.60 -23.11 5.07
CA ASN A 188 -49.71 -24.16 6.08
C ASN A 188 -50.47 -23.66 7.32
N LYS A 189 -50.18 -22.43 7.77
CA LYS A 189 -50.90 -21.83 8.91
C LYS A 189 -52.41 -21.72 8.66
N VAL A 190 -52.85 -21.40 7.44
CA VAL A 190 -54.27 -21.33 7.11
C VAL A 190 -54.92 -22.71 7.05
N GLU A 191 -54.17 -23.74 6.64
CA GLU A 191 -54.62 -25.13 6.74
C GLU A 191 -54.77 -25.56 8.21
N ASP A 192 -53.79 -25.24 9.07
CA ASP A 192 -53.87 -25.53 10.51
C ASP A 192 -55.09 -24.83 11.15
N GLU A 193 -55.35 -23.56 10.79
CA GLU A 193 -56.54 -22.82 11.23
C GLU A 193 -57.84 -23.45 10.71
N ALA A 194 -57.84 -24.02 9.50
CA ALA A 194 -59.00 -24.71 8.95
C ALA A 194 -59.26 -26.06 9.63
N GLU A 195 -58.21 -26.78 10.01
CA GLU A 195 -58.30 -28.03 10.77
C GLU A 195 -58.82 -27.75 12.19
N MET A 196 -58.30 -26.73 12.86
CA MET A 196 -58.85 -26.26 14.14
C MET A 196 -60.32 -25.90 14.04
N LEU A 197 -60.71 -25.18 12.99
CA LEU A 197 -62.12 -24.84 12.74
C LEU A 197 -62.98 -26.09 12.52
N HIS A 198 -62.43 -27.11 11.85
CA HIS A 198 -63.09 -28.39 11.65
C HIS A 198 -63.31 -29.13 12.98
N GLU A 199 -62.30 -29.17 13.85
CA GLU A 199 -62.43 -29.74 15.19
C GLU A 199 -63.51 -29.05 16.03
N GLN A 200 -63.55 -27.71 16.01
CA GLN A 200 -64.57 -26.94 16.75
C GLN A 200 -65.99 -27.31 16.31
N PHE A 201 -66.19 -27.51 15.00
CA PHE A 201 -67.48 -27.94 14.47
C PHE A 201 -67.85 -29.35 14.93
N LEU A 202 -66.90 -30.29 14.94
CA LEU A 202 -67.13 -31.66 15.45
C LEU A 202 -67.46 -31.69 16.94
N LYS A 203 -66.82 -30.81 17.73
CA LYS A 203 -67.11 -30.59 19.15
C LYS A 203 -68.43 -29.85 19.40
N ARG A 204 -69.14 -29.45 18.33
CA ARG A 204 -70.39 -28.66 18.34
C ARG A 204 -70.24 -27.30 19.03
N GLU A 205 -69.03 -26.74 19.04
CA GLU A 205 -68.73 -25.41 19.59
C GLU A 205 -69.21 -24.29 18.65
N ILE A 206 -69.37 -24.59 17.36
CA ILE A 206 -69.88 -23.69 16.32
C ILE A 206 -71.00 -24.36 15.52
N ASP A 207 -71.94 -23.56 15.01
CA ASP A 207 -73.02 -24.04 14.17
C ASP A 207 -72.61 -24.19 12.69
N LEU A 208 -73.41 -24.94 11.94
CA LEU A 208 -73.12 -25.24 10.53
C LEU A 208 -73.01 -23.96 9.67
N PRO A 209 -73.89 -22.96 9.78
CA PRO A 209 -73.76 -21.72 9.02
C PRO A 209 -72.44 -20.99 9.30
N THR A 210 -72.04 -20.86 10.57
CA THR A 210 -70.77 -20.19 10.94
C THR A 210 -69.56 -20.98 10.46
N PHE A 211 -69.58 -22.32 10.58
CA PHE A 211 -68.53 -23.18 10.05
C PHE A 211 -68.35 -22.98 8.54
N VAL A 212 -69.43 -23.09 7.77
CA VAL A 212 -69.38 -22.97 6.31
C VAL A 212 -68.86 -21.59 5.88
N GLN A 213 -69.30 -20.52 6.55
CA GLN A 213 -68.83 -19.17 6.27
C GLN A 213 -67.33 -19.02 6.52
N LYS A 214 -66.84 -19.40 7.71
CA LYS A 214 -65.43 -19.28 8.09
C LYS A 214 -64.53 -20.19 7.25
N TYR A 215 -64.96 -21.42 7.01
CA TYR A 215 -64.20 -22.40 6.23
C TYR A 215 -64.03 -21.94 4.78
N LYS A 216 -65.10 -21.40 4.16
CA LYS A 216 -65.03 -20.82 2.82
C LYS A 216 -64.02 -19.67 2.75
N GLN A 217 -63.97 -18.81 3.77
CA GLN A 217 -63.00 -17.72 3.85
C GLN A 217 -61.56 -18.25 3.94
N LEU A 218 -61.29 -19.20 4.82
CA LEU A 218 -59.96 -19.82 4.97
C LEU A 218 -59.50 -20.49 3.66
N ARG A 219 -60.37 -21.28 3.02
CA ARG A 219 -60.06 -21.93 1.73
C ARG A 219 -59.81 -20.92 0.62
N THR A 220 -60.56 -19.82 0.58
CA THR A 220 -60.32 -18.74 -0.39
C THR A 220 -58.92 -18.13 -0.21
N ILE A 221 -58.50 -17.87 1.04
CA ILE A 221 -57.17 -17.33 1.35
C ILE A 221 -56.07 -18.33 0.95
N TYR A 222 -56.24 -19.60 1.30
CA TYR A 222 -55.28 -20.66 0.95
C TYR A 222 -55.09 -20.77 -0.57
N HIS A 223 -56.18 -20.94 -1.32
CA HIS A 223 -56.11 -21.10 -2.78
C HIS A 223 -55.56 -19.87 -3.47
N ARG A 224 -55.86 -18.65 -2.98
CA ARG A 224 -55.25 -17.41 -3.49
C ARG A 224 -53.73 -17.41 -3.31
N ARG A 225 -53.23 -17.85 -2.15
CA ARG A 225 -51.78 -17.96 -1.89
C ARG A 225 -51.14 -19.08 -2.72
N ALA A 226 -51.82 -20.21 -2.91
CA ALA A 226 -51.35 -21.32 -3.74
C ALA A 226 -51.18 -20.90 -5.21
N LEU A 227 -52.15 -20.16 -5.76
CA LEU A 227 -52.05 -19.60 -7.11
C LEU A 227 -50.89 -18.61 -7.24
N LEU A 228 -50.69 -17.74 -6.24
CA LEU A 228 -49.56 -16.81 -6.23
C LEU A 228 -48.21 -17.55 -6.17
N GLN A 229 -48.11 -18.63 -5.38
CA GLN A 229 -46.91 -19.45 -5.30
C GLN A 229 -46.63 -20.18 -6.62
N LEU A 230 -47.67 -20.72 -7.26
CA LEU A 230 -47.57 -21.37 -8.57
C LEU A 230 -47.08 -20.38 -9.62
N ALA A 231 -47.70 -19.21 -9.69
CA ALA A 231 -47.29 -18.14 -10.59
C ALA A 231 -45.80 -17.79 -10.38
N ALA A 232 -45.39 -17.52 -9.14
CA ALA A 232 -44.00 -17.19 -8.82
C ALA A 232 -42.99 -18.27 -9.22
N LYS A 233 -43.33 -19.56 -9.09
CA LYS A 233 -42.48 -20.69 -9.52
C LYS A 233 -42.40 -20.80 -11.05
N THR A 234 -43.47 -20.47 -11.77
CA THR A 234 -43.52 -20.54 -13.23
C THR A 234 -42.91 -19.33 -13.93
N SER A 235 -42.79 -18.19 -13.24
CA SER A 235 -42.25 -16.93 -13.79
C SER A 235 -40.74 -16.93 -14.05
N GLY A 236 -40.01 -18.00 -13.67
CA GLY A 236 -38.56 -18.10 -13.91
C GLY A 236 -37.72 -17.03 -13.20
N ILE A 237 -38.06 -16.68 -11.96
CA ILE A 237 -37.18 -15.91 -11.05
C ILE A 237 -36.20 -16.87 -10.37
#